data_AF-A0A2H9LK80-F1
#
_entry.id   AF-A0A2H9LK80-F1
#
_cell.length_a   1.000
_cell.length_b   1.000
_cell.length_c   1.000
_cell.angle_alpha   90.00
_cell.angle_beta   90.00
_cell.angle_gamma   90.00
#
_symmetry.space_group_name_H-M   'P 1'
#
loop_
_entity.id
_entity.type
_entity.pdbx_description
1 polymer ?
#
loop_
_entity_poly.entity_id
_entity_poly.type
_entity_poly.pdbx_seq_one_letter_code
_entity_poly.pdbx_strand_id
1 'polypeptide(L)' 'GVEGIDIVVSEVDSKTETIKITVKGTKINYDALSKVMDRHGVSVRGIDEISVAKV' A
#
# COMPACT_ATOMS: atom_id res chain seq x y z
N GLY A 1 5.25 3.82 13.41
CA GLY A 1 5.14 4.36 12.05
C GLY A 1 4.69 3.25 11.13
N VAL A 2 5.63 2.65 10.40
CA VAL A 2 5.44 1.37 9.70
C VAL A 2 6.33 0.33 10.38
N GLU A 3 5.75 -0.83 10.70
CA GLU A 3 6.41 -1.96 11.38
C GLU A 3 6.60 -3.15 10.45
N GLY A 4 5.71 -3.30 9.46
CA GLY A 4 5.82 -4.34 8.45
C GLY A 4 5.06 -3.98 7.18
N ILE A 5 5.56 -4.45 6.05
CA ILE A 5 4.92 -4.32 4.75
C ILE A 5 4.86 -5.72 4.14
N ASP A 6 3.68 -6.08 3.65
CA ASP A 6 3.45 -7.29 2.88
C ASP A 6 2.99 -6.90 1.48
N ILE A 7 3.56 -7.53 0.45
CA ILE A 7 3.27 -7.24 -0.95
C ILE A 7 2.95 -8.56 -1.64
N VAL A 8 1.77 -8.62 -2.24
CA VAL A 8 1.29 -9.79 -2.98
C VAL A 8 0.94 -9.38 -4.39
N VAL A 9 1.58 -10.00 -5.38
CA VAL A 9 1.19 -9.85 -6.79
C VAL A 9 -0.08 -10.66 -6.99
N SER A 10 -1.18 -9.98 -7.32
CA SER A 10 -2.50 -10.60 -7.50
C SER A 10 -2.76 -10.96 -8.96
N GLU A 11 -2.25 -10.16 -9.89
CA GLU A 11 -2.43 -10.36 -11.33
C GLU A 11 -1.21 -9.85 -12.10
N VAL A 12 -0.88 -10.54 -13.19
CA VAL A 12 0.21 -10.17 -14.10
C VAL A 12 -0.37 -10.05 -15.51
N ASP A 13 -0.42 -8.82 -16.01
CA ASP A 13 -0.78 -8.51 -17.39
C ASP A 13 0.47 -8.30 -18.24
N SER A 14 0.26 -8.25 -19.56
CA SER A 14 1.32 -8.02 -20.55
C SER A 14 2.16 -6.74 -20.34
N LYS A 15 1.65 -5.75 -19.59
CA LYS A 15 2.33 -4.45 -19.37
C LYS A 15 2.24 -3.93 -17.94
N THR A 16 1.44 -4.55 -17.09
CA THR A 16 1.12 -4.05 -15.75
C THR A 16 1.00 -5.22 -14.79
N GLU A 17 1.33 -4.98 -13.53
CA GLU A 17 1.09 -5.93 -12.46
C GLU A 17 0.13 -5.29 -11.48
N THR A 18 -0.90 -6.04 -11.08
CA THR A 18 -1.77 -5.62 -9.99
C THR A 18 -1.23 -6.21 -8.70
N ILE A 19 -0.75 -5.32 -7.81
CA ILE A 19 -0.21 -5.69 -6.51
C ILE A 19 -1.15 -5.25 -5.39
N LYS A 20 -1.25 -6.09 -4.36
CA LYS A 20 -1.92 -5.78 -3.10
C LYS A 20 -0.85 -5.51 -2.05
N ILE A 21 -0.91 -4.36 -1.40
CA ILE A 21 0.06 -3.93 -0.40
C ILE A 21 -0.65 -3.79 0.94
N THR A 22 -0.18 -4.52 1.95
CA THR A 22 -0.67 -4.41 3.32
C THR A 22 0.40 -3.75 4.17
N VAL A 23 0.09 -2.58 4.72
CA VAL A 23 1.00 -1.82 5.59
C VAL A 23 0.52 -1.93 7.03
N LYS A 24 1.37 -2.43 7.91
CA LYS A 24 1.10 -2.58 9.35
C LYS A 24 2.01 -1.66 10.15
N GLY A 25 1.46 -0.99 11.15
CA GLY A 25 2.22 -0.13 12.04
C GLY A 25 1.38 0.87 12.81
N THR A 26 2.03 1.58 13.73
CA THR A 26 1.41 2.64 14.54
C THR A 26 1.47 4.02 13.87
N LYS A 27 0.37 4.78 13.89
CA LYS A 27 0.26 6.14 13.32
C LYS A 27 0.81 6.22 11.89
N ILE A 28 0.31 5.36 11.00
CA ILE A 28 0.70 5.35 9.59
C ILE A 28 0.24 6.67 8.93
N ASN A 29 1.15 7.33 8.24
CA ASN A 29 0.84 8.52 7.44
C ASN A 29 0.56 8.10 5.99
N TYR A 30 -0.72 8.07 5.62
CA TYR A 30 -1.16 7.71 4.28
C TYR A 30 -0.62 8.66 3.20
N ASP A 31 -0.57 9.96 3.44
CA ASP A 31 -0.11 10.96 2.48
C ASP A 31 1.37 10.75 2.12
N ALA A 32 2.20 10.46 3.13
CA ALA A 32 3.60 10.11 2.93
C ALA A 32 3.75 8.82 2.11
N LEU A 33 2.91 7.81 2.37
CA LEU A 33 2.92 6.54 1.65
C LEU A 33 2.51 6.72 0.17
N SER A 34 1.43 7.46 -0.08
CA SER A 34 0.94 7.77 -1.42
C SER A 34 2.01 8.48 -2.25
N LYS A 35 2.71 9.47 -1.66
CA LYS A 35 3.83 10.17 -2.32
C LYS A 35 5.01 9.27 -2.67
N VAL A 36 5.23 8.20 -1.90
CA VAL A 36 6.29 7.23 -2.22
C VAL A 36 5.84 6.31 -3.36
N MET A 37 4.58 5.85 -3.33
CA MET A 37 3.99 5.04 -4.40
C MET A 37 4.01 5.77 -5.74
N ASP A 38 3.54 7.02 -5.78
CA ASP A 38 3.52 7.85 -6.99
C ASP A 38 4.93 8.05 -7.56
N ARG A 39 5.94 8.25 -6.69
CA ARG A 39 7.35 8.38 -7.11
C ARG A 39 7.92 7.13 -7.75
N HIS A 40 7.37 5.96 -7.44
CA HIS A 40 7.78 4.68 -8.03
C HIS A 40 6.86 4.25 -9.18
N GLY A 41 5.98 5.14 -9.67
CA GLY A 41 5.08 4.83 -10.77
C GLY A 41 3.93 3.89 -10.40
N VAL A 42 3.66 3.70 -9.11
CA VAL A 42 2.54 2.90 -8.62
C VAL A 42 1.32 3.81 -8.51
N SER A 43 0.23 3.44 -9.19
CA SER A 43 -1.05 4.13 -9.08
C SER A 43 -2.00 3.39 -8.14
N VAL A 44 -2.45 4.07 -7.08
CA VAL A 44 -3.41 3.51 -6.12
C VAL A 44 -4.81 3.51 -6.74
N ARG A 45 -5.30 2.34 -7.15
CA ARG A 45 -6.68 2.18 -7.69
C ARG A 45 -7.75 2.33 -6.62
N GLY A 46 -7.47 1.91 -5.40
CA GLY A 46 -8.42 1.89 -4.30
C GLY A 46 -7.80 1.35 -3.01
N ILE A 47 -8.49 1.57 -1.90
CA ILE A 47 -8.12 1.05 -0.58
C ILE A 47 -9.14 -0.01 -0.19
N ASP A 48 -8.69 -1.25 -0.08
CA ASP A 48 -9.54 -2.39 0.25
C ASP A 48 -9.95 -2.41 1.73
N GLU A 49 -8.98 -2.17 2.63
CA GLU A 49 -9.17 -2.28 4.08
C GLU A 49 -8.42 -1.17 4.82
N ILE A 50 -9.06 -0.63 5.86
CA ILE A 50 -8.45 0.29 6.81
C ILE A 50 -8.70 -0.23 8.22
N SER A 51 -7.61 -0.59 8.91
CA SER A 51 -7.66 -1.04 10.31
C SER A 51 -7.05 0.02 11.23
N VAL A 52 -7.84 0.46 12.22
CA VAL A 52 -7.40 1.44 13.24
C VAL A 52 -7.66 0.85 14.62
N ALA A 53 -6.61 0.78 15.43
CA ALA A 53 -6.70 0.37 16.83
C ALA A 53 -6.39 1.57 17.73
N LYS A 54 -7.16 1.73 18.81
CA LYS A 54 -6.82 2.68 19.87
C LYS A 54 -5.70 2.05 20.71
N VAL A 55 -4.56 2.72 20.72
CA VAL A 55 -3.46 2.46 21.67
C VAL A 55 -3.67 3.25 22.95
#